data_AF-A0A3A1WY16-F1
#
_entry.id   AF-A0A3A1WY16-F1
#
_cell.length_a   1.000
_cell.length_b   1.000
_cell.length_c   1.000
_cell.angle_alpha   90.00
_cell.angle_beta   90.00
_cell.angle_gamma   90.00
#
_symmetry.space_group_name_H-M   'P 1'
#
loop_
_entity.id
_entity.type
_entity.pdbx_description
1 polymer ?
#
loop_
_entity_poly.entity_id
_entity_poly.type
_entity_poly.pdbx_seq_one_letter_code
_entity_poly.pdbx_strand_id
1 'polypeptide(L)'
;MTIAVCPGSYDPVTAGHLDVIQRCTHLFDEVHVLVAVNAAKTPLFSESERVQIIREAVKNLRSTHSNCADTSADTCSCNNAGKIVVSSTTGLITDYCKKVGATAIVKGLRQNGDYEAELGMALVNRKLAGIETLFLPADPILEHVSSSVVKDVARHGGNVTGMVPDNVIPLLQKLFAEQSSDQNNNSVTLNN
;
A
#
# COMPACT_ATOMS: atom_id res chain seq x y z
N MET A 1 12.38 16.36 12.90
CA MET A 1 12.08 15.48 11.76
C MET A 1 10.98 14.52 12.20
N THR A 2 9.80 14.58 11.61
CA THR A 2 8.66 13.70 11.91
C THR A 2 8.62 12.54 10.92
N ILE A 3 8.40 11.33 11.42
CA ILE A 3 8.44 10.10 10.61
C ILE A 3 7.15 9.33 10.81
N ALA A 4 6.42 9.08 9.72
CA ALA A 4 5.26 8.21 9.72
C ALA A 4 5.60 6.84 9.13
N VAL A 5 5.03 5.79 9.71
CA VAL A 5 5.02 4.45 9.12
C VAL A 5 3.59 4.14 8.67
N CYS A 6 3.42 3.84 7.38
CA CYS A 6 2.19 3.32 6.80
C CYS A 6 2.35 1.81 6.60
N PRO A 7 1.93 0.96 7.56
CA PRO A 7 2.05 -0.48 7.42
C PRO A 7 0.83 -1.08 6.72
N GLY A 8 1.08 -2.08 5.88
CA GLY A 8 0.02 -2.80 5.18
C GLY A 8 0.52 -4.08 4.53
N SER A 9 -0.42 -4.95 4.15
CA SER A 9 -0.08 -6.12 3.34
C SER A 9 0.20 -5.75 1.90
N TYR A 10 -0.45 -4.70 1.36
CA TYR A 10 -0.26 -4.20 -0.01
C TYR A 10 -0.24 -5.30 -1.09
N ASP A 11 -1.29 -6.13 -1.13
CA ASP A 11 -1.37 -7.30 -2.02
C ASP A 11 -2.58 -7.25 -2.97
N PRO A 12 -2.53 -6.44 -4.05
CA PRO A 12 -1.52 -5.41 -4.32
C PRO A 12 -1.83 -4.09 -3.61
N VAL A 13 -0.91 -3.12 -3.71
CA VAL A 13 -1.20 -1.71 -3.42
C VAL A 13 -2.33 -1.20 -4.33
N THR A 14 -3.17 -0.30 -3.82
CA THR A 14 -4.36 0.24 -4.52
C THR A 14 -4.30 1.76 -4.58
N ALA A 15 -5.18 2.38 -5.37
CA ALA A 15 -5.32 3.83 -5.42
C ALA A 15 -5.62 4.43 -4.04
N GLY A 16 -6.49 3.78 -3.24
CA GLY A 16 -6.79 4.21 -1.87
C GLY A 16 -5.56 4.18 -0.94
N HIS A 17 -4.64 3.22 -1.12
CA HIS A 17 -3.38 3.22 -0.38
C HIS A 17 -2.49 4.40 -0.79
N LEU A 18 -2.39 4.68 -2.10
CA LEU A 18 -1.59 5.79 -2.59
C LEU A 18 -2.12 7.15 -2.13
N ASP A 19 -3.45 7.34 -2.05
CA ASP A 19 -4.05 8.55 -1.48
C ASP A 19 -3.55 8.81 -0.04
N VAL A 20 -3.65 7.80 0.82
CA VAL A 20 -3.20 7.90 2.22
C VAL A 20 -1.70 8.19 2.29
N ILE A 21 -0.88 7.48 1.51
CA ILE A 21 0.57 7.69 1.45
C ILE A 21 0.90 9.11 0.99
N GLN A 22 0.23 9.59 -0.05
CA GLN A 22 0.41 10.93 -0.59
C GLN A 22 0.06 11.99 0.45
N ARG A 23 -1.08 11.86 1.12
CA ARG A 23 -1.51 12.78 2.18
C ARG A 23 -0.54 12.80 3.35
N CYS A 24 0.04 11.65 3.72
CA CYS A 24 1.10 11.59 4.73
C CYS A 24 2.33 12.43 4.35
N THR A 25 2.68 12.53 3.06
CA THR A 25 3.84 13.33 2.65
C THR A 25 3.65 14.84 2.93
N HIS A 26 2.43 15.31 3.12
CA HIS A 26 2.16 16.71 3.51
C HIS A 26 2.17 16.93 5.02
N LEU A 27 2.21 15.85 5.81
CA LEU A 27 2.10 15.88 7.27
C LEU A 27 3.41 15.48 7.97
N PHE A 28 4.28 14.76 7.27
CA PHE A 28 5.52 14.20 7.81
C PHE A 28 6.71 14.49 6.91
N ASP A 29 7.88 14.68 7.51
CA ASP A 29 9.13 14.88 6.78
C ASP A 29 9.57 13.61 6.03
N GLU A 30 9.27 12.43 6.59
CA GLU A 30 9.54 11.12 5.98
C GLU A 30 8.39 10.12 6.21
N VAL A 31 8.02 9.39 5.16
CA VAL A 31 6.92 8.41 5.16
C VAL A 31 7.46 7.05 4.75
N HIS A 32 7.42 6.10 5.67
CA HIS A 32 7.81 4.72 5.43
C HIS A 32 6.58 3.89 5.04
N VAL A 33 6.50 3.46 3.79
CA VAL A 33 5.53 2.46 3.34
C VAL A 33 6.09 1.08 3.69
N LEU A 34 5.51 0.45 4.70
CA LEU A 34 6.02 -0.78 5.29
C LEU A 34 5.16 -1.99 4.89
N VAL A 35 5.70 -2.85 4.04
CA VAL A 35 5.09 -4.13 3.70
C VAL A 35 5.22 -5.08 4.88
N ALA A 36 4.12 -5.30 5.59
CA ALA A 36 4.05 -6.26 6.69
C ALA A 36 3.77 -7.66 6.15
N VAL A 37 4.66 -8.61 6.45
CA VAL A 37 4.47 -10.02 6.07
C VAL A 37 3.71 -10.73 7.18
N ASN A 38 2.57 -11.33 6.83
CA ASN A 38 1.80 -12.15 7.73
C ASN A 38 1.93 -13.61 7.30
N ALA A 39 2.56 -14.44 8.14
CA ALA A 39 2.80 -15.85 7.85
C ALA A 39 1.50 -16.68 7.72
N ALA A 40 0.37 -16.20 8.25
CA ALA A 40 -0.93 -16.86 8.14
C ALA A 40 -1.66 -16.56 6.81
N LYS A 41 -1.10 -15.70 5.95
CA LYS A 41 -1.72 -15.33 4.67
C LYS A 41 -0.86 -15.80 3.51
N THR A 42 -1.51 -16.22 2.43
CA THR A 42 -0.88 -16.51 1.14
C THR A 42 -1.13 -15.32 0.20
N PRO A 43 -0.18 -14.38 0.06
CA PRO A 43 -0.35 -13.23 -0.83
C PRO A 43 -0.25 -13.66 -2.30
N LEU A 44 -0.83 -12.87 -3.22
CA LEU A 44 -0.65 -13.08 -4.66
C LEU A 44 0.77 -12.74 -5.10
N PHE A 45 1.33 -11.68 -4.52
CA PHE A 45 2.69 -11.23 -4.81
C PHE A 45 3.61 -11.51 -3.62
N SER A 46 4.82 -11.98 -3.91
CA SER A 46 5.86 -12.14 -2.91
C SER A 46 6.19 -10.81 -2.21
N GLU A 47 6.86 -10.88 -1.07
CA GLU A 47 7.29 -9.69 -0.33
C GLU A 47 8.12 -8.73 -1.19
N SER A 48 9.11 -9.24 -1.93
CA SER A 48 9.97 -8.44 -2.80
C SER A 48 9.19 -7.81 -3.95
N GLU A 49 8.27 -8.55 -4.57
CA GLU A 49 7.39 -8.03 -5.62
C GLU A 49 6.51 -6.90 -5.10
N ARG A 50 5.87 -7.07 -3.92
CA ARG A 50 5.04 -6.01 -3.32
C ARG A 50 5.85 -4.74 -3.04
N VAL A 51 7.05 -4.87 -2.49
CA VAL A 51 7.97 -3.74 -2.30
C VAL A 51 8.29 -3.06 -3.62
N GLN A 52 8.61 -3.82 -4.67
CA GLN A 52 8.97 -3.27 -5.97
C GLN A 52 7.78 -2.58 -6.66
N ILE A 53 6.60 -3.19 -6.59
CA ILE A 53 5.35 -2.63 -7.11
C ILE A 53 5.08 -1.26 -6.49
N ILE A 54 5.21 -1.15 -5.15
CA ILE A 54 5.02 0.11 -4.44
C ILE A 54 6.08 1.12 -4.84
N ARG A 55 7.36 0.73 -4.93
CA ARG A 55 8.45 1.63 -5.36
C ARG A 55 8.18 2.26 -6.71
N GLU A 56 7.72 1.48 -7.68
CA GLU A 56 7.33 2.02 -8.98
C GLU A 56 6.10 2.93 -8.89
N ALA A 57 5.08 2.53 -8.13
CA ALA A 57 3.86 3.31 -7.97
C ALA A 57 4.09 4.70 -7.35
N VAL A 58 4.98 4.80 -6.35
CA VAL A 58 5.26 6.08 -5.65
C VAL A 58 6.21 7.01 -6.41
N LYS A 59 6.86 6.57 -7.50
CA LYS A 59 7.63 7.48 -8.37
C LYS A 59 6.71 8.52 -9.00
N ASN A 60 5.50 8.11 -9.40
CA ASN A 60 4.53 8.97 -10.07
C ASN A 60 3.86 9.98 -9.13
N LEU A 61 3.86 9.71 -7.82
CA LEU A 61 3.34 10.62 -6.80
C LEU A 61 4.15 11.92 -6.68
N ARG A 62 5.45 11.87 -7.01
CA ARG A 62 6.31 13.07 -7.02
C ARG A 62 6.02 13.99 -8.21
N SER A 63 5.43 13.46 -9.28
CA SER A 63 5.23 14.16 -10.57
C SER A 63 3.97 15.03 -10.62
N THR A 64 2.96 14.73 -9.79
CA THR A 64 1.65 15.43 -9.78
C THR A 64 1.68 16.79 -9.07
N HIS A 65 2.82 17.18 -8.50
CA HIS A 65 3.02 18.49 -7.86
C HIS A 65 3.49 19.58 -8.84
N SER A 66 3.53 19.28 -10.14
CA SER A 66 4.04 20.16 -11.21
C SER A 66 3.09 21.29 -11.66
N ASN A 67 2.10 21.69 -10.84
CA ASN A 67 1.44 22.99 -11.04
C ASN A 67 2.34 24.17 -10.64
N CYS A 68 3.56 23.91 -10.15
CA CYS A 68 4.62 24.90 -10.19
C CYS A 68 5.16 25.03 -11.62
N ALA A 69 5.07 26.23 -12.18
CA ALA A 69 5.55 26.55 -13.53
C ALA A 69 7.09 26.44 -13.69
N ASP A 70 7.79 25.97 -12.65
CA ASP A 70 9.24 25.86 -12.61
C ASP A 70 9.67 24.45 -12.98
N THR A 71 10.13 24.30 -14.22
CA THR A 71 10.65 23.04 -14.77
C THR A 71 12.00 22.62 -14.18
N SER A 72 12.59 23.43 -13.29
CA SER A 72 13.76 23.03 -12.49
C SER A 72 13.28 22.30 -11.23
N ALA A 73 13.15 20.98 -11.33
CA ALA A 73 12.70 20.08 -10.26
C ALA A 73 13.47 20.19 -8.93
N ASP A 74 14.63 20.87 -8.92
CA ASP A 74 15.55 20.92 -7.78
C ASP A 74 15.42 22.18 -6.91
N THR A 75 14.54 23.16 -7.22
CA THR A 75 14.49 24.43 -6.45
C THR A 75 13.10 25.04 -6.21
N CYS A 76 11.98 24.36 -6.51
CA CYS A 76 10.68 24.92 -6.10
C CYS A 76 10.50 24.84 -4.58
N SER A 77 10.45 25.99 -3.92
CA SER A 77 10.10 26.14 -2.50
C SER A 77 8.69 25.61 -2.14
N CYS A 78 7.90 25.24 -3.15
CA CYS A 78 6.57 24.65 -3.02
C CYS A 78 6.59 23.12 -2.82
N ASN A 79 7.72 22.45 -3.09
CA ASN A 79 7.85 20.99 -3.08
C ASN A 79 8.24 20.46 -1.69
N ASN A 80 7.54 20.88 -0.63
CA ASN A 80 7.75 20.29 0.70
C ASN A 80 6.93 18.99 0.85
N ALA A 81 7.10 18.06 -0.08
CA ALA A 81 6.56 16.71 0.03
C ALA A 81 7.57 15.84 0.76
N GLY A 82 7.15 15.25 1.87
CA GLY A 82 7.92 14.32 2.68
C GLY A 82 8.53 13.19 1.86
N LYS A 83 9.73 12.78 2.25
CA LYS A 83 10.47 11.70 1.58
C LYS A 83 9.74 10.37 1.78
N ILE A 84 9.43 9.66 0.69
CA ILE A 84 8.88 8.30 0.77
C ILE A 84 10.02 7.26 0.79
N VAL A 85 9.95 6.32 1.73
CA VAL A 85 10.81 5.13 1.82
C VAL A 85 9.95 3.87 1.79
N VAL A 86 10.32 2.88 0.97
CA VAL A 86 9.59 1.61 0.89
C VAL A 86 10.45 0.48 1.46
N SER A 87 9.90 -0.24 2.44
CA SER A 87 10.57 -1.33 3.15
C SER A 87 9.58 -2.46 3.45
N SER A 88 10.09 -3.56 3.99
CA SER A 88 9.28 -4.67 4.48
C SER A 88 9.73 -5.10 5.89
N THR A 89 8.87 -5.84 6.57
CA THR A 89 9.20 -6.51 7.83
C THR A 89 8.47 -7.85 7.93
N THR A 90 9.16 -8.84 8.49
CA THR A 90 8.58 -10.12 8.92
C THR A 90 8.31 -10.16 10.43
N GLY A 91 8.83 -9.18 11.18
CA GLY A 91 8.65 -9.04 12.62
C GLY A 91 7.59 -8.01 12.99
N LEU A 92 7.60 -7.55 14.25
CA LEU A 92 6.64 -6.57 14.73
C LEU A 92 6.83 -5.22 14.03
N ILE A 93 5.71 -4.62 13.62
CA ILE A 93 5.69 -3.26 13.06
C ILE A 93 6.32 -2.27 14.06
N THR A 94 6.07 -2.47 15.35
CA THR A 94 6.62 -1.63 16.43
C THR A 94 8.13 -1.64 16.50
N ASP A 95 8.79 -2.76 16.18
CA ASP A 95 10.26 -2.85 16.19
C ASP A 95 10.85 -2.09 15.01
N TYR A 96 10.22 -2.18 13.84
CA TYR A 96 10.57 -1.34 12.70
C TYR A 96 10.39 0.14 13.03
N CYS A 97 9.27 0.50 13.65
CA CYS A 97 8.98 1.89 14.02
C CYS A 97 10.03 2.44 14.98
N LYS A 98 10.43 1.68 16.02
CA LYS A 98 11.54 2.06 16.92
C LYS A 98 12.86 2.22 16.17
N LYS A 99 13.18 1.29 15.26
CA LYS A 99 14.43 1.30 14.47
C LYS A 99 14.57 2.58 13.63
N VAL A 100 13.49 3.06 13.03
CA VAL A 100 13.53 4.26 12.17
C VAL A 100 13.23 5.57 12.92
N GLY A 101 12.89 5.50 14.21
CA GLY A 101 12.49 6.67 14.99
C GLY A 101 11.12 7.22 14.59
N ALA A 102 10.19 6.34 14.19
CA ALA A 102 8.84 6.73 13.80
C ALA A 102 8.09 7.42 14.94
N THR A 103 7.47 8.56 14.62
CA THR A 103 6.64 9.33 15.55
C THR A 103 5.18 8.91 15.53
N ALA A 104 4.73 8.26 14.45
CA ALA A 104 3.36 7.77 14.31
C ALA A 104 3.26 6.58 13.36
N ILE A 105 2.26 5.72 13.61
CA ILE A 105 1.72 4.80 12.60
C ILE A 105 0.53 5.49 11.93
N VAL A 106 0.39 5.39 10.62
CA VAL A 106 -0.78 5.95 9.90
C VAL A 106 -1.56 4.84 9.20
N LYS A 107 -2.90 4.89 9.35
CA LYS A 107 -3.82 3.90 8.81
C LYS A 107 -5.00 4.60 8.13
N GLY A 108 -5.28 4.21 6.90
CA GLY A 108 -6.49 4.62 6.19
C GLY A 108 -7.71 3.86 6.73
N LEU A 109 -8.83 4.55 6.91
CA LEU A 109 -10.13 3.95 7.27
C LEU A 109 -11.15 4.29 6.19
N ARG A 110 -11.87 3.28 5.70
CA ARG A 110 -12.92 3.49 4.68
C ARG A 110 -14.28 3.63 5.34
N GLN A 111 -14.59 2.70 6.24
CA GLN A 111 -15.87 2.62 6.93
C GLN A 111 -15.68 2.37 8.43
N ASN A 112 -16.75 2.54 9.21
CA ASN A 112 -16.72 2.39 10.66
C ASN A 112 -16.18 1.03 11.14
N GLY A 113 -16.46 -0.06 10.41
CA GLY A 113 -15.94 -1.40 10.75
C GLY A 113 -14.40 -1.51 10.68
N ASP A 114 -13.74 -0.71 9.84
CA ASP A 114 -12.26 -0.68 9.79
C ASP A 114 -11.71 -0.09 11.10
N TYR A 115 -12.38 0.91 11.69
CA TYR A 115 -11.94 1.55 12.94
C TYR A 115 -11.93 0.56 14.11
N GLU A 116 -12.98 -0.22 14.27
CA GLU A 116 -13.10 -1.18 15.37
C GLU A 116 -11.98 -2.24 15.30
N ALA A 117 -11.72 -2.77 14.10
CA ALA A 117 -10.65 -3.75 13.88
C ALA A 117 -9.25 -3.15 14.13
N GLU A 118 -9.02 -1.90 13.73
CA GLU A 118 -7.72 -1.26 13.82
C GLU A 118 -7.44 -0.62 15.19
N LEU A 119 -8.47 -0.21 15.93
CA LEU A 119 -8.33 0.39 17.27
C LEU A 119 -7.64 -0.59 18.24
N GLY A 120 -8.05 -1.86 18.23
CA GLY A 120 -7.41 -2.88 19.06
C GLY A 120 -5.90 -2.98 18.80
N MET A 121 -5.51 -3.01 17.52
CA MET A 121 -4.10 -3.04 17.15
C MET A 121 -3.35 -1.75 17.49
N ALA A 122 -4.00 -0.59 17.37
CA ALA A 122 -3.41 0.69 17.77
C ALA A 122 -3.07 0.71 19.27
N LEU A 123 -3.96 0.23 20.13
CA LEU A 123 -3.73 0.15 21.57
C LEU A 123 -2.59 -0.82 21.91
N VAL A 124 -2.50 -1.96 21.21
CA VAL A 124 -1.38 -2.90 21.36
C VAL A 124 -0.06 -2.25 20.94
N ASN A 125 -0.01 -1.57 19.80
CA ASN A 125 1.20 -0.87 19.34
C ASN A 125 1.66 0.20 20.34
N ARG A 126 0.72 0.99 20.89
CA ARG A 126 1.00 1.97 21.94
C ARG A 126 1.54 1.31 23.20
N LYS A 127 0.99 0.18 23.63
CA LYS A 127 1.48 -0.56 24.79
C LYS A 127 2.90 -1.11 24.59
N LEU A 128 3.21 -1.62 23.40
CA LEU A 128 4.50 -2.27 23.09
C LEU A 128 5.63 -1.27 22.81
N ALA A 129 5.31 -0.10 22.26
CA ALA A 129 6.31 0.84 21.76
C ALA A 129 6.07 2.31 22.08
N GLY A 130 4.94 2.67 22.69
CA GLY A 130 4.58 4.07 22.95
C GLY A 130 4.27 4.85 21.67
N ILE A 131 3.96 4.17 20.57
CA ILE A 131 3.71 4.80 19.27
C ILE A 131 2.21 4.98 19.07
N GLU A 132 1.81 6.21 18.79
CA GLU A 132 0.43 6.55 18.48
C GLU A 132 0.06 6.16 17.05
N THR A 133 -1.20 5.78 16.84
CA THR A 133 -1.76 5.52 15.52
C THR A 133 -2.68 6.66 15.12
N LEU A 134 -2.42 7.25 13.95
CA LEU A 134 -3.28 8.24 13.33
C LEU A 134 -4.15 7.57 12.27
N PHE A 135 -5.44 7.81 12.36
CA PHE A 135 -6.41 7.33 11.38
C PHE A 135 -6.77 8.44 10.40
N LEU A 136 -6.64 8.15 9.10
CA LEU A 136 -7.07 9.05 8.04
C LEU A 136 -8.29 8.45 7.33
N PRO A 137 -9.42 9.19 7.23
CA PRO A 137 -10.52 8.74 6.39
C PRO A 137 -10.07 8.66 4.93
N ALA A 138 -10.46 7.60 4.23
CA ALA A 138 -10.20 7.44 2.81
C ALA A 138 -10.92 8.52 2.00
N ASP A 139 -10.40 8.84 0.81
CA ASP A 139 -11.15 9.60 -0.18
C ASP A 139 -12.48 8.87 -0.48
N PRO A 140 -13.65 9.54 -0.38
CA PRO A 140 -14.96 8.94 -0.66
C PRO A 140 -15.04 8.24 -2.03
N ILE A 141 -14.33 8.75 -3.04
CA ILE A 141 -14.30 8.16 -4.39
C ILE A 141 -13.59 6.80 -4.37
N LEU A 142 -12.66 6.59 -3.44
CA LEU A 142 -11.85 5.37 -3.33
C LEU A 142 -12.32 4.44 -2.20
N GLU A 143 -13.38 4.80 -1.47
CA GLU A 143 -13.87 4.05 -0.29
C GLU A 143 -14.21 2.58 -0.61
N HIS A 144 -14.76 2.34 -1.80
CA HIS A 144 -15.14 1.00 -2.29
C HIS A 144 -13.93 0.14 -2.74
N VAL A 145 -12.74 0.73 -2.86
CA VAL A 145 -11.55 0.05 -3.37
C VAL A 145 -10.82 -0.68 -2.24
N SER A 146 -10.62 -1.99 -2.42
CA SER A 146 -9.80 -2.81 -1.54
C SER A 146 -8.97 -3.80 -2.32
N SER A 147 -7.82 -4.22 -1.80
CA SER A 147 -7.00 -5.24 -2.46
C SER A 147 -7.78 -6.55 -2.67
N SER A 148 -8.65 -6.94 -1.74
CA SER A 148 -9.49 -8.14 -1.89
C SER A 148 -10.46 -8.01 -3.07
N VAL A 149 -11.16 -6.88 -3.18
CA VAL A 149 -12.08 -6.62 -4.30
C VAL A 149 -11.34 -6.54 -5.62
N VAL A 150 -10.20 -5.83 -5.66
CA VAL A 150 -9.33 -5.75 -6.85
C VAL A 150 -8.92 -7.14 -7.32
N LYS A 151 -8.46 -7.99 -6.39
CA LYS A 151 -8.05 -9.36 -6.71
C LYS A 151 -9.21 -10.19 -7.26
N ASP A 152 -10.41 -10.02 -6.71
CA ASP A 152 -11.58 -10.77 -7.15
C ASP A 152 -12.06 -10.34 -8.54
N VAL A 153 -12.14 -9.03 -8.79
CA VAL A 153 -12.49 -8.46 -10.10
C VAL A 153 -11.47 -8.90 -11.16
N ALA A 154 -10.17 -8.76 -10.88
CA ALA A 154 -9.11 -9.14 -11.81
C ALA A 154 -9.09 -10.65 -12.11
N ARG A 155 -9.35 -11.50 -11.10
CA ARG A 155 -9.42 -12.95 -11.26
C ARG A 155 -10.50 -13.37 -12.27
N HIS A 156 -11.60 -12.62 -12.33
CA HIS A 156 -12.72 -12.89 -13.24
C HIS A 156 -12.66 -12.05 -14.52
N GLY A 157 -11.50 -11.45 -14.84
CA GLY A 157 -11.30 -10.69 -16.08
C GLY A 157 -11.95 -9.31 -16.11
N GLY A 158 -12.41 -8.78 -14.97
CA GLY A 158 -12.96 -7.44 -14.87
C GLY A 158 -11.89 -6.34 -14.95
N ASN A 159 -12.31 -5.14 -15.33
CA ASN A 159 -11.41 -3.97 -15.42
C ASN A 159 -11.18 -3.36 -14.02
N VAL A 160 -9.90 -3.23 -13.63
CA VAL A 160 -9.47 -2.63 -12.36
C VAL A 160 -8.77 -1.28 -12.52
N THR A 161 -8.86 -0.66 -13.71
CA THR A 161 -8.33 0.68 -13.99
C THR A 161 -8.90 1.70 -13.00
N GLY A 162 -8.04 2.55 -12.43
CA GLY A 162 -8.42 3.52 -11.40
C GLY A 162 -8.54 2.93 -9.98
N MET A 163 -8.63 1.61 -9.82
CA MET A 163 -8.61 0.96 -8.51
C MET A 163 -7.18 0.68 -8.02
N VAL A 164 -6.25 0.52 -8.96
CA VAL A 164 -4.83 0.29 -8.70
C VAL A 164 -3.97 1.23 -9.52
N PRO A 165 -2.70 1.44 -9.14
CA PRO A 165 -1.72 2.12 -10.00
C PRO A 165 -1.53 1.38 -11.33
N ASP A 166 -1.30 2.10 -12.42
CA ASP A 166 -1.22 1.54 -13.77
C ASP A 166 -0.19 0.41 -13.90
N ASN A 167 0.92 0.49 -13.17
CA ASN A 167 1.96 -0.54 -13.17
C ASN A 167 1.51 -1.88 -12.56
N VAL A 168 0.37 -1.92 -11.86
CA VAL A 168 -0.19 -3.14 -11.25
C VAL A 168 -1.08 -3.91 -12.23
N ILE A 169 -1.75 -3.21 -13.14
CA ILE A 169 -2.72 -3.81 -14.10
C ILE A 169 -2.08 -4.96 -14.91
N PRO A 170 -0.95 -4.78 -15.61
CA PRO A 170 -0.35 -5.86 -16.40
C PRO A 170 0.14 -7.03 -15.53
N LEU A 171 0.51 -6.78 -14.28
CA LEU A 171 0.96 -7.82 -13.35
C LEU A 171 -0.19 -8.74 -12.93
N LEU A 172 -1.35 -8.16 -12.62
CA LEU A 172 -2.56 -8.93 -12.30
C LEU A 172 -3.03 -9.75 -13.51
N GLN A 173 -3.04 -9.14 -14.70
CA GLN A 173 -3.43 -9.81 -15.94
C GLN A 173 -2.53 -11.01 -16.24
N LYS A 174 -1.21 -10.85 -16.12
CA LYS A 174 -0.24 -11.93 -16.32
C LYS A 174 -0.48 -13.07 -15.33
N LEU A 175 -0.58 -12.75 -14.04
CA LEU A 175 -0.73 -13.74 -12.96
C LEU A 175 -1.98 -14.60 -13.12
N PHE A 176 -3.13 -13.99 -13.45
CA PHE A 176 -4.37 -14.75 -13.62
C PHE A 176 -4.46 -15.47 -14.97
N ALA A 177 -3.77 -15.01 -16.01
CA ALA A 177 -3.65 -15.75 -17.26
C ALA A 177 -2.87 -17.07 -17.05
N GLU A 178 -1.76 -17.03 -16.31
CA GLU A 178 -0.94 -18.20 -15.98
C GLU A 178 -1.72 -19.23 -15.13
N GLN A 179 -2.49 -18.78 -14.14
CA GLN A 179 -3.35 -19.66 -13.33
C GLN A 179 -4.47 -20.33 -14.14
N SER A 180 -5.02 -19.61 -15.13
CA SER A 180 -6.07 -20.16 -16.00
C SER A 180 -5.53 -21.25 -16.93
N SER A 181 -4.28 -21.12 -17.41
CA SER A 181 -3.62 -22.17 -18.19
C SER A 181 -3.28 -23.42 -17.37
N ASP A 182 -2.88 -23.27 -16.11
CA ASP A 182 -2.54 -24.39 -15.24
C ASP A 182 -3.76 -25.23 -14.84
N GLN A 183 -4.92 -24.59 -14.66
CA GLN A 183 -6.17 -25.31 -14.39
C GLN A 183 -6.68 -26.10 -15.61
N ASN A 184 -6.57 -25.55 -16.82
CA ASN A 184 -6.96 -26.27 -18.03
C ASN A 184 -6.06 -27.49 -18.30
N ASN A 185 -4.75 -27.39 -18.06
CA ASN A 185 -3.85 -28.54 -18.25
C ASN A 185 -4.05 -29.66 -17.21
N ASN A 186 -4.35 -29.34 -15.95
CA ASN A 186 -4.64 -30.36 -14.93
C ASN A 186 -6.00 -31.06 -15.12
N SER A 187 -6.96 -30.41 -15.78
CA SER A 187 -8.27 -30.98 -16.12
C SER A 187 -8.17 -32.09 -17.18
N VAL A 188 -7.18 -32.00 -18.07
CA VAL A 188 -6.96 -32.96 -19.16
C VAL A 188 -6.27 -34.24 -18.65
N THR A 189 -5.37 -34.12 -17.67
CA THR A 189 -4.60 -35.26 -17.13
C THR A 189 -5.41 -36.19 -16.23
N LEU A 190 -6.52 -35.72 -15.64
CA LEU A 190 -7.41 -36.53 -14.78
C LEU A 190 -8.50 -37.29 -15.55
N ASN A 191 -8.64 -37.05 -16.86
CA ASN A 191 -9.64 -37.68 -17.73
C ASN A 191 -9.05 -38.73 -18.68
N ASN A 192 -7.78 -39.14 -18.50
CA ASN A 192 -7.11 -40.18 -19.29
C ASN A 192 -6.73 -41.38 -18.43
#